data_AF-A0A2N9LFU3-F1
#
_entry.id   AF-A0A2N9LFU3-F1
#
_cell.length_a   1.000
_cell.length_b   1.000
_cell.length_c   1.000
_cell.angle_alpha   90.00
_cell.angle_beta   90.00
_cell.angle_gamma   90.00
#
_symmetry.space_group_name_H-M   'P 1'
#
loop_
_entity.id
_entity.type
_entity.pdbx_description
1 polymer ?
#
loop_
_entity_poly.entity_id
_entity_poly.type
_entity_poly.pdbx_seq_one_letter_code
_entity_poly.pdbx_strand_id
1 'polypeptide(L)'
;MTQSNSSRSNSERPKRYLITGAKGFIGAWIAKTLVESGNPPSIFDIDPGFERLSAILGESQLKEINFIEGDVTKYADLDRAIAESGITHVLHLAGVQVPGCAADPLRGAMVNVIGTLNVLEVARRRRDLVRRIVYASSAAVFGPEEFYGGDRVPEGGPLLPGTHYGVFKQCNEGNARVYFQNDGIPSVGVRPWAVYGVGRDIGISSGPTKAIKAAVLRRPYVIGFGGAIDLQYVRDTARIFIRSAERDLPGAKVYTPRGSVVRVDEFIRTLEEILPEAQGLIKARGNQLPIAPDLDDSALRHDLGEDLHTLLEEGIKETASIFERLNRDGRLETKDIET
;
A
#
# COMPACT_ATOMS: atom_id res chain seq x y z
N MET A 1 48.36 31.87 -14.41
CA MET A 1 47.00 31.71 -14.95
C MET A 1 46.74 30.23 -15.16
N THR A 2 45.98 29.61 -14.27
CA THR A 2 45.29 28.33 -14.50
C THR A 2 44.25 28.23 -13.38
N GLN A 3 43.04 28.69 -13.67
CA GLN A 3 41.89 28.51 -12.78
C GLN A 3 41.48 27.03 -12.85
N SER A 4 41.47 26.38 -11.70
CA SER A 4 40.86 25.07 -11.49
C SER A 4 39.35 25.17 -11.68
N ASN A 5 38.82 24.47 -12.68
CA ASN A 5 37.39 24.21 -12.78
C ASN A 5 36.97 23.35 -11.60
N SER A 6 36.29 23.96 -10.62
CA SER A 6 35.57 23.20 -9.61
C SER A 6 34.37 22.52 -10.28
N SER A 7 34.39 21.19 -10.23
CA SER A 7 33.22 20.36 -10.46
C SER A 7 32.11 20.83 -9.52
N ARG A 8 31.09 21.50 -10.05
CA ARG A 8 29.85 21.78 -9.31
C ARG A 8 29.27 20.43 -8.89
N SER A 9 29.35 20.13 -7.59
CA SER A 9 28.64 19.03 -6.98
C SER A 9 27.15 19.15 -7.35
N ASN A 10 26.61 18.10 -7.97
CA ASN A 10 25.18 17.96 -8.18
C ASN A 10 24.52 17.79 -6.80
N SER A 11 24.21 18.89 -6.11
CA SER A 11 23.42 18.80 -4.88
C SER A 11 22.03 18.34 -5.30
N GLU A 12 21.74 17.06 -5.09
CA GLU A 12 20.41 16.53 -5.34
C GLU A 12 19.40 17.38 -4.55
N ARG A 13 18.46 17.99 -5.26
CA ARG A 13 17.33 18.68 -4.62
C ARG A 13 16.74 17.75 -3.56
N PRO A 14 16.44 18.26 -2.35
CA PRO A 14 15.90 17.43 -1.27
C PRO A 14 14.62 16.72 -1.73
N LYS A 15 14.49 15.43 -1.34
CA LYS A 15 13.30 14.64 -1.63
C LYS A 15 12.13 15.22 -0.83
N ARG A 16 11.02 15.48 -1.51
CA ARG A 16 9.78 16.01 -0.93
C ARG A 16 8.65 15.12 -1.39
N TYR A 17 8.04 14.43 -0.44
CA TYR A 17 7.03 13.40 -0.69
C TYR A 17 5.63 13.98 -0.59
N LEU A 18 4.77 13.64 -1.55
CA LEU A 18 3.33 13.81 -1.46
C LEU A 18 2.69 12.42 -1.41
N ILE A 19 1.84 12.18 -0.42
CA ILE A 19 1.04 10.96 -0.34
C ILE A 19 -0.43 11.31 -0.56
N THR A 20 -1.03 10.76 -1.60
CA THR A 20 -2.50 10.73 -1.73
C THR A 20 -3.03 9.46 -1.09
N GLY A 21 -4.13 9.53 -0.34
CA GLY A 21 -4.67 8.36 0.36
C GLY A 21 -3.85 7.94 1.59
N ALA A 22 -3.10 8.87 2.19
CA ALA A 22 -2.32 8.62 3.40
C ALA A 22 -3.19 8.34 4.64
N LYS A 23 -4.48 8.73 4.59
CA LYS A 23 -5.45 8.34 5.62
C LYS A 23 -5.85 6.88 5.53
N GLY A 24 -5.62 6.21 4.39
CA GLY A 24 -5.84 4.78 4.21
C GLY A 24 -4.79 3.92 4.95
N PHE A 25 -5.00 2.61 4.97
CA PHE A 25 -4.14 1.67 5.70
C PHE A 25 -2.66 1.72 5.28
N ILE A 26 -2.35 1.40 4.03
CA ILE A 26 -0.95 1.37 3.55
C ILE A 26 -0.34 2.77 3.57
N GLY A 27 -1.11 3.78 3.16
CA GLY A 27 -0.67 5.17 3.13
C GLY A 27 -0.25 5.71 4.50
N ALA A 28 -0.97 5.31 5.56
CA ALA A 28 -0.62 5.71 6.93
C ALA A 28 0.74 5.14 7.36
N TRP A 29 1.02 3.88 6.99
CA TRP A 29 2.31 3.25 7.27
C TRP A 29 3.45 3.82 6.43
N ILE A 30 3.20 4.19 5.18
CA ILE A 30 4.17 4.94 4.36
C ILE A 30 4.51 6.26 5.04
N ALA A 31 3.50 7.03 5.46
CA ALA A 31 3.73 8.31 6.13
C ALA A 31 4.52 8.12 7.43
N LYS A 32 4.16 7.09 8.22
CA LYS A 32 4.89 6.72 9.43
C LYS A 32 6.37 6.43 9.15
N THR A 33 6.66 5.56 8.20
CA THR A 33 8.04 5.19 7.86
C THR A 33 8.84 6.39 7.36
N LEU A 34 8.22 7.29 6.59
CA LEU A 34 8.86 8.52 6.14
C LEU A 34 9.19 9.47 7.29
N VAL A 35 8.27 9.69 8.23
CA VAL A 35 8.53 10.48 9.44
C VAL A 35 9.66 9.86 10.29
N GLU A 36 9.62 8.55 10.52
CA GLU A 36 10.69 7.85 11.28
C GLU A 36 12.06 7.91 10.59
N SER A 37 12.09 8.08 9.26
CA SER A 37 13.33 8.28 8.49
C SER A 37 13.80 9.73 8.40
N GLY A 38 13.09 10.68 9.04
CA GLY A 38 13.41 12.11 9.00
C GLY A 38 13.00 12.81 7.69
N ASN A 39 12.07 12.22 6.92
CA ASN A 39 11.58 12.76 5.65
C ASN A 39 10.05 12.95 5.68
N PRO A 40 9.50 13.77 6.59
CA PRO A 40 8.05 13.87 6.77
C PRO A 40 7.33 14.27 5.46
N PRO A 41 6.24 13.58 5.10
CA PRO A 41 5.53 13.84 3.84
C PRO A 41 4.52 14.97 3.97
N SER A 42 4.10 15.49 2.81
CA SER A 42 2.80 16.15 2.68
C SER A 42 1.71 15.12 2.38
N ILE A 43 0.58 15.21 3.08
CA ILE A 43 -0.62 14.41 2.84
C ILE A 43 -1.59 15.23 2.01
N PHE A 44 -2.09 14.65 0.92
CA PHE A 44 -3.10 15.24 0.06
C PHE A 44 -4.40 14.45 0.16
N ASP A 45 -5.44 15.07 0.71
CA ASP A 45 -6.74 14.46 0.92
C ASP A 45 -7.85 15.52 1.00
N ILE A 46 -9.10 15.10 0.89
CA ILE A 46 -10.28 15.99 0.96
C ILE A 46 -10.69 16.35 2.39
N ASP A 47 -10.15 15.63 3.38
CA ASP A 47 -10.54 15.77 4.79
C ASP A 47 -9.28 15.79 5.68
N PRO A 48 -9.13 16.78 6.57
CA PRO A 48 -7.97 16.94 7.46
C PRO A 48 -7.82 15.91 8.59
N GLY A 49 -8.76 14.97 8.77
CA GLY A 49 -8.69 13.95 9.84
C GLY A 49 -7.45 13.04 9.79
N PHE A 50 -6.93 12.65 10.96
CA PHE A 50 -5.71 11.82 11.12
C PHE A 50 -5.93 10.56 11.97
N GLU A 51 -7.16 10.07 12.08
CA GLU A 51 -7.56 9.04 13.04
C GLU A 51 -6.67 7.78 12.94
N ARG A 52 -6.52 7.24 11.72
CA ARG A 52 -5.70 6.04 11.49
C ARG A 52 -4.19 6.29 11.70
N LEU A 53 -3.71 7.49 11.38
CA LEU A 53 -2.31 7.87 11.59
C LEU A 53 -1.99 7.99 13.09
N SER A 54 -2.92 8.54 13.88
CA SER A 54 -2.76 8.67 15.33
C SER A 54 -2.58 7.33 16.04
N ALA A 55 -3.13 6.24 15.50
CA ALA A 55 -2.97 4.90 16.08
C ALA A 55 -1.52 4.36 15.99
N ILE A 56 -0.71 4.89 15.07
CA ILE A 56 0.65 4.40 14.78
C ILE A 56 1.74 5.46 14.90
N LEU A 57 1.37 6.73 15.05
CA LEU A 57 2.24 7.89 15.26
C LEU A 57 1.90 8.62 16.57
N GLY A 58 2.94 9.10 17.25
CA GLY A 58 2.79 10.00 18.39
C GLY A 58 2.41 11.43 17.96
N GLU A 59 1.93 12.24 18.89
CA GLU A 59 1.54 13.63 18.61
C GLU A 59 2.66 14.49 18.04
N SER A 60 3.89 14.31 18.52
CA SER A 60 5.05 15.04 17.99
C SER A 60 5.30 14.72 16.52
N GLN A 61 5.22 13.44 16.16
CA GLN A 61 5.42 12.95 14.80
C GLN A 61 4.30 13.42 13.85
N LEU A 62 3.06 13.48 14.34
CA LEU A 62 1.93 14.00 13.56
C LEU A 62 2.12 15.48 13.19
N LYS A 63 2.75 16.28 14.05
CA LYS A 63 3.03 17.71 13.79
C LYS A 63 4.07 17.93 12.70
N GLU A 64 4.87 16.92 12.36
CA GLU A 64 5.84 17.00 11.27
C GLU A 64 5.17 16.86 9.90
N ILE A 65 3.97 16.28 9.85
CA ILE A 65 3.23 16.03 8.62
C ILE A 65 2.52 17.31 8.17
N ASN A 66 2.72 17.68 6.91
CA ASN A 66 2.00 18.77 6.28
C ASN A 66 0.69 18.27 5.66
N PHE A 67 -0.44 18.92 5.93
CA PHE A 67 -1.71 18.59 5.28
C PHE A 67 -2.01 19.58 4.15
N ILE A 68 -2.44 19.04 3.00
CA ILE A 68 -2.85 19.82 1.84
C ILE A 68 -4.24 19.34 1.44
N GLU A 69 -5.23 20.22 1.59
CA GLU A 69 -6.60 19.91 1.17
C GLU A 69 -6.70 19.90 -0.36
N GLY A 70 -7.31 18.83 -0.90
CA GLY A 70 -7.61 18.74 -2.31
C GLY A 70 -8.20 17.40 -2.73
N ASP A 71 -8.87 17.39 -3.87
CA ASP A 71 -9.49 16.20 -4.44
C ASP A 71 -8.65 15.66 -5.60
N VAL A 72 -8.26 14.38 -5.54
CA VAL A 72 -7.44 13.72 -6.56
C VAL A 72 -8.12 13.70 -7.94
N THR A 73 -9.46 13.79 -7.97
CA THR A 73 -10.23 13.89 -9.21
C THR A 73 -10.13 15.26 -9.87
N LYS A 74 -9.59 16.26 -9.18
CA LYS A 74 -9.40 17.63 -9.66
C LYS A 74 -7.93 17.87 -9.97
N TYR A 75 -7.60 17.91 -11.27
CA TYR A 75 -6.24 18.20 -11.75
C TYR A 75 -5.64 19.46 -11.08
N ALA A 76 -6.42 20.54 -10.98
CA ALA A 76 -5.95 21.83 -10.47
C ALA A 76 -5.49 21.76 -8.99
N ASP A 77 -6.14 20.93 -8.16
CA ASP A 77 -5.77 20.78 -6.75
C ASP A 77 -4.42 20.07 -6.62
N LEU A 78 -4.21 18.99 -7.37
CA LEU A 78 -2.93 18.26 -7.40
C LEU A 78 -1.81 19.13 -7.97
N ASP A 79 -2.08 19.84 -9.06
CA ASP A 79 -1.12 20.71 -9.71
C ASP A 79 -0.64 21.82 -8.77
N ARG A 80 -1.57 22.47 -8.05
CA ARG A 80 -1.29 23.46 -7.00
C ARG A 80 -0.46 22.85 -5.87
N ALA A 81 -0.93 21.75 -5.29
CA ALA A 81 -0.27 21.08 -4.16
C ALA A 81 1.20 20.72 -4.48
N ILE A 82 1.43 20.15 -5.67
CA ILE A 82 2.77 19.76 -6.13
C ILE A 82 3.66 20.99 -6.33
N ALA A 83 3.13 22.06 -6.95
CA ALA A 83 3.88 23.28 -7.23
C ALA A 83 4.30 24.01 -5.94
N GLU A 84 3.32 24.31 -5.08
CA GLU A 84 3.52 25.15 -3.89
C GLU A 84 4.40 24.46 -2.85
N SER A 85 4.30 23.13 -2.74
CA SER A 85 5.10 22.35 -1.78
C SER A 85 6.44 21.85 -2.34
N GLY A 86 6.72 22.11 -3.63
CA GLY A 86 7.94 21.67 -4.29
C GLY A 86 8.10 20.14 -4.33
N ILE A 87 7.00 19.41 -4.53
CA ILE A 87 6.96 17.94 -4.44
C ILE A 87 7.80 17.32 -5.54
N THR A 88 8.75 16.45 -5.17
CA THR A 88 9.60 15.73 -6.12
C THR A 88 9.21 14.25 -6.27
N HIS A 89 8.52 13.68 -5.28
CA HIS A 89 8.15 12.26 -5.24
C HIS A 89 6.67 12.13 -4.87
N VAL A 90 5.89 11.44 -5.71
CA VAL A 90 4.47 11.20 -5.47
C VAL A 90 4.23 9.72 -5.14
N LEU A 91 3.65 9.46 -3.98
CA LEU A 91 3.18 8.15 -3.54
C LEU A 91 1.64 8.15 -3.63
N HIS A 92 1.10 7.58 -4.70
CA HIS A 92 -0.31 7.66 -5.05
C HIS A 92 -1.09 6.41 -4.59
N LEU A 93 -1.80 6.50 -3.46
CA LEU A 93 -2.61 5.42 -2.88
C LEU A 93 -4.10 5.78 -2.76
N ALA A 94 -4.51 7.01 -3.10
CA ALA A 94 -5.92 7.39 -3.10
C ALA A 94 -6.71 6.49 -4.06
N GLY A 95 -7.80 5.90 -3.57
CA GLY A 95 -8.57 4.93 -4.33
C GLY A 95 -9.79 4.44 -3.56
N VAL A 96 -10.83 4.07 -4.31
CA VAL A 96 -12.00 3.38 -3.77
C VAL A 96 -11.74 1.87 -3.88
N GLN A 97 -11.87 1.13 -2.77
CA GLN A 97 -11.65 -0.33 -2.75
C GLN A 97 -12.79 -1.12 -3.42
N VAL A 98 -12.59 -2.44 -3.56
CA VAL A 98 -13.52 -3.37 -4.23
C VAL A 98 -15.00 -3.17 -3.84
N PRO A 99 -15.40 -3.13 -2.55
CA PRO A 99 -16.82 -2.98 -2.20
C PRO A 99 -17.42 -1.66 -2.68
N GLY A 100 -16.65 -0.57 -2.58
CA GLY A 100 -17.09 0.76 -3.03
C GLY A 100 -17.19 0.86 -4.55
N CYS A 101 -16.24 0.25 -5.28
CA CYS A 101 -16.30 0.20 -6.75
C CYS A 101 -17.45 -0.68 -7.26
N ALA A 102 -17.82 -1.73 -6.52
CA ALA A 102 -18.98 -2.55 -6.87
C ALA A 102 -20.30 -1.81 -6.62
N ALA A 103 -20.37 -1.03 -5.53
CA ALA A 103 -21.57 -0.27 -5.18
C ALA A 103 -21.78 0.96 -6.08
N ASP A 104 -20.70 1.65 -6.45
CA ASP A 104 -20.72 2.82 -7.33
C ASP A 104 -19.50 2.79 -8.28
N PRO A 105 -19.60 2.10 -9.43
CA PRO A 105 -18.49 1.95 -10.35
C PRO A 105 -18.10 3.27 -11.03
N LEU A 106 -19.02 4.22 -11.19
CA LEU A 106 -18.73 5.53 -11.78
C LEU A 106 -17.86 6.35 -10.83
N ARG A 107 -18.24 6.46 -9.55
CA ARG A 107 -17.38 7.08 -8.53
C ARG A 107 -16.06 6.33 -8.40
N GLY A 108 -16.10 5.00 -8.45
CA GLY A 108 -14.91 4.14 -8.46
C GLY A 108 -13.94 4.51 -9.59
N ALA A 109 -14.44 4.70 -10.81
CA ALA A 109 -13.65 5.10 -11.98
C ALA A 109 -13.14 6.54 -11.86
N MET A 110 -13.97 7.48 -11.38
CA MET A 110 -13.54 8.87 -11.16
C MET A 110 -12.34 8.95 -10.22
N VAL A 111 -12.38 8.24 -9.09
CA VAL A 111 -11.26 8.28 -8.14
C VAL A 111 -10.09 7.44 -8.62
N ASN A 112 -10.32 6.17 -8.99
CA ASN A 112 -9.22 5.24 -9.28
C ASN A 112 -8.58 5.47 -10.65
N VAL A 113 -9.33 5.85 -11.69
CA VAL A 113 -8.79 6.04 -13.05
C VAL A 113 -8.47 7.50 -13.30
N ILE A 114 -9.45 8.39 -13.16
CA ILE A 114 -9.24 9.83 -13.44
C ILE A 114 -8.25 10.43 -12.42
N GLY A 115 -8.36 10.05 -11.14
CA GLY A 115 -7.39 10.47 -10.13
C GLY A 115 -5.95 10.06 -10.45
N THR A 116 -5.73 8.81 -10.91
CA THR A 116 -4.39 8.36 -11.32
C THR A 116 -3.91 9.07 -12.59
N LEU A 117 -4.79 9.29 -13.58
CA LEU A 117 -4.46 10.08 -14.77
C LEU A 117 -4.05 11.50 -14.41
N ASN A 118 -4.73 12.15 -13.47
CA ASN A 118 -4.35 13.48 -13.00
C ASN A 118 -2.93 13.48 -12.40
N VAL A 119 -2.57 12.47 -11.60
CA VAL A 119 -1.20 12.35 -11.05
C VAL A 119 -0.15 12.20 -12.16
N LEU A 120 -0.41 11.33 -13.13
CA LEU A 120 0.50 11.12 -14.27
C LEU A 120 0.61 12.39 -15.14
N GLU A 121 -0.49 13.08 -15.40
CA GLU A 121 -0.53 14.30 -16.20
C GLU A 121 0.16 15.49 -15.51
N VAL A 122 -0.04 15.66 -14.19
CA VAL A 122 0.68 16.70 -13.44
C VAL A 122 2.19 16.43 -13.49
N ALA A 123 2.62 15.19 -13.30
CA ALA A 123 4.02 14.84 -13.43
C ALA A 123 4.56 15.09 -14.85
N ARG A 124 3.76 14.77 -15.88
CA ARG A 124 4.09 15.07 -17.28
C ARG A 124 4.22 16.57 -17.55
N ARG A 125 3.42 17.42 -16.92
CA ARG A 125 3.50 18.88 -17.09
C ARG A 125 4.59 19.52 -16.23
N ARG A 126 4.97 18.89 -15.12
CA ARG A 126 5.94 19.38 -14.13
C ARG A 126 7.21 18.54 -14.07
N ARG A 127 7.75 18.15 -15.23
CA ARG A 127 8.94 17.27 -15.32
C ARG A 127 10.22 17.91 -14.78
N ASP A 128 10.23 19.23 -14.68
CA ASP A 128 11.26 20.03 -14.04
C ASP A 128 11.26 19.91 -12.51
N LEU A 129 10.20 19.34 -11.94
CA LEU A 129 9.96 19.20 -10.51
C LEU A 129 9.74 17.73 -10.09
N VAL A 130 8.73 17.06 -10.64
CA VAL A 130 8.36 15.69 -10.26
C VAL A 130 9.33 14.69 -10.90
N ARG A 131 10.02 13.91 -10.06
CA ARG A 131 11.04 12.94 -10.47
C ARG A 131 10.53 11.51 -10.49
N ARG A 132 9.62 11.18 -9.56
CA ARG A 132 9.19 9.81 -9.29
C ARG A 132 7.72 9.76 -8.95
N ILE A 133 7.05 8.76 -9.51
CA ILE A 133 5.67 8.41 -9.22
C ILE A 133 5.65 6.94 -8.85
N VAL A 134 5.14 6.63 -7.66
CA VAL A 134 4.82 5.26 -7.27
C VAL A 134 3.33 5.22 -6.97
N TYR A 135 2.59 4.32 -7.60
CA TYR A 135 1.15 4.23 -7.43
C TYR A 135 0.72 2.83 -7.01
N ALA A 136 -0.37 2.77 -6.24
CA ALA A 136 -1.00 1.51 -5.87
C ALA A 136 -1.80 0.96 -7.05
N SER A 137 -1.28 -0.10 -7.67
CA SER A 137 -2.07 -1.13 -8.34
C SER A 137 -2.63 -2.12 -7.29
N SER A 138 -2.92 -3.35 -7.66
CA SER A 138 -3.39 -4.39 -6.73
C SER A 138 -3.24 -5.78 -7.34
N ALA A 139 -3.06 -6.81 -6.52
CA ALA A 139 -3.20 -8.20 -6.96
C ALA A 139 -4.58 -8.51 -7.57
N ALA A 140 -5.61 -7.68 -7.34
CA ALA A 140 -6.92 -7.79 -7.98
C ALA A 140 -6.91 -7.60 -9.51
N VAL A 141 -5.77 -7.22 -10.12
CA VAL A 141 -5.59 -7.29 -11.58
C VAL A 141 -5.49 -8.74 -12.08
N PHE A 142 -5.14 -9.67 -11.20
CA PHE A 142 -5.15 -11.10 -11.48
C PHE A 142 -6.52 -11.71 -11.15
N GLY A 143 -6.75 -12.90 -11.68
CA GLY A 143 -7.92 -13.71 -11.39
C GLY A 143 -7.67 -14.79 -10.33
N PRO A 144 -8.67 -15.66 -10.11
CA PRO A 144 -8.53 -16.86 -9.31
C PRO A 144 -7.40 -17.79 -9.82
N GLU A 145 -6.86 -18.60 -8.93
CA GLU A 145 -5.77 -19.55 -9.19
C GLU A 145 -6.09 -20.55 -10.31
N GLU A 146 -7.36 -20.93 -10.48
CA GLU A 146 -7.80 -21.88 -11.50
C GLU A 146 -7.55 -21.37 -12.93
N PHE A 147 -7.43 -20.06 -13.12
CA PHE A 147 -7.10 -19.47 -14.42
C PHE A 147 -5.63 -19.64 -14.81
N TYR A 148 -4.78 -20.03 -13.85
CA TYR A 148 -3.33 -20.13 -14.00
C TYR A 148 -2.81 -21.56 -13.81
N GLY A 149 -3.70 -22.55 -13.70
CA GLY A 149 -3.32 -23.96 -13.63
C GLY A 149 -2.79 -24.43 -12.27
N GLY A 150 -2.88 -23.61 -11.22
CA GLY A 150 -2.41 -23.95 -9.86
C GLY A 150 -0.91 -23.72 -9.61
N ASP A 151 -0.17 -23.23 -10.59
CA ASP A 151 1.23 -22.85 -10.44
C ASP A 151 1.36 -21.39 -10.00
N ARG A 152 2.56 -21.02 -9.52
CA ARG A 152 2.90 -19.61 -9.26
C ARG A 152 2.66 -18.77 -10.52
N VAL A 153 1.91 -17.68 -10.36
CA VAL A 153 1.62 -16.77 -11.47
C VAL A 153 2.84 -15.87 -11.73
N PRO A 154 3.42 -15.89 -12.94
CA PRO A 154 4.50 -14.98 -13.29
C PRO A 154 4.03 -13.52 -13.26
N GLU A 155 4.90 -12.56 -12.92
CA GLU A 155 4.54 -11.13 -12.84
C GLU A 155 3.98 -10.56 -14.16
N GLY A 156 4.49 -11.07 -15.29
CA GLY A 156 4.02 -10.78 -16.65
C GLY A 156 2.89 -11.69 -17.15
N GLY A 157 2.29 -12.50 -16.28
CA GLY A 157 1.18 -13.39 -16.61
C GLY A 157 -0.09 -12.64 -17.01
N PRO A 158 -1.09 -13.34 -17.61
CA PRO A 158 -2.34 -12.73 -18.03
C PRO A 158 -3.08 -12.06 -16.86
N LEU A 159 -3.44 -10.80 -17.04
CA LEU A 159 -4.25 -10.05 -16.08
C LEU A 159 -5.72 -10.28 -16.37
N LEU A 160 -6.42 -10.99 -15.48
CA LEU A 160 -7.79 -11.46 -15.64
C LEU A 160 -8.68 -10.97 -14.48
N PRO A 161 -8.84 -9.65 -14.30
CA PRO A 161 -9.55 -9.10 -13.15
C PRO A 161 -11.04 -9.48 -13.17
N GLY A 162 -11.54 -9.98 -12.04
CA GLY A 162 -12.96 -10.30 -11.85
C GLY A 162 -13.83 -9.16 -11.30
N THR A 163 -13.27 -7.95 -11.13
CA THR A 163 -13.95 -6.81 -10.49
C THR A 163 -13.68 -5.49 -11.20
N HIS A 164 -14.59 -4.51 -11.07
CA HIS A 164 -14.35 -3.14 -11.55
C HIS A 164 -13.07 -2.54 -10.98
N TYR A 165 -12.79 -2.76 -9.70
CA TYR A 165 -11.56 -2.30 -9.06
C TYR A 165 -10.30 -2.87 -9.74
N GLY A 166 -10.28 -4.18 -10.02
CA GLY A 166 -9.18 -4.82 -10.74
C GLY A 166 -9.00 -4.25 -12.15
N VAL A 167 -10.09 -4.05 -12.89
CA VAL A 167 -10.08 -3.42 -14.22
C VAL A 167 -9.53 -2.00 -14.16
N PHE A 168 -9.91 -1.20 -13.16
CA PHE A 168 -9.40 0.16 -12.98
C PHE A 168 -7.90 0.16 -12.67
N LYS A 169 -7.40 -0.76 -11.83
CA LYS A 169 -5.97 -0.88 -11.55
C LYS A 169 -5.17 -1.33 -12.78
N GLN A 170 -5.70 -2.26 -13.57
CA GLN A 170 -5.11 -2.64 -14.85
C GLN A 170 -5.09 -1.46 -15.86
N CYS A 171 -6.16 -0.65 -15.89
CA CYS A 171 -6.22 0.56 -16.70
C CYS A 171 -5.10 1.55 -16.32
N ASN A 172 -4.84 1.72 -15.02
CA ASN A 172 -3.78 2.59 -14.52
C ASN A 172 -2.38 2.12 -14.96
N GLU A 173 -2.12 0.82 -14.92
CA GLU A 173 -0.87 0.23 -15.42
C GLU A 173 -0.68 0.48 -16.92
N GLY A 174 -1.75 0.30 -17.71
CA GLY A 174 -1.75 0.60 -19.14
C GLY A 174 -1.45 2.08 -19.44
N ASN A 175 -2.11 2.99 -18.72
CA ASN A 175 -1.87 4.43 -18.87
C ASN A 175 -0.44 4.82 -18.49
N ALA A 176 0.07 4.34 -17.34
CA ALA A 176 1.44 4.60 -16.90
C ALA A 176 2.46 4.16 -17.97
N ARG A 177 2.26 2.99 -18.59
CA ARG A 177 3.08 2.52 -19.71
C ARG A 177 3.04 3.48 -20.90
N VAL A 178 1.86 3.95 -21.29
CA VAL A 178 1.69 4.88 -22.43
C VAL A 178 2.35 6.24 -22.13
N TYR A 179 2.21 6.77 -20.91
CA TYR A 179 2.93 7.98 -20.49
C TYR A 179 4.44 7.80 -20.54
N PHE A 180 4.98 6.62 -20.19
CA PHE A 180 6.41 6.37 -20.38
C PHE A 180 6.79 6.28 -21.87
N GLN A 181 6.00 5.62 -22.71
CA GLN A 181 6.32 5.46 -24.14
C GLN A 181 6.27 6.79 -24.91
N ASN A 182 5.27 7.62 -24.65
CA ASN A 182 5.06 8.87 -25.39
C ASN A 182 5.89 10.02 -24.81
N ASP A 183 6.06 10.03 -23.49
CA ASP A 183 6.59 11.16 -22.75
C ASP A 183 7.81 10.81 -21.90
N GLY A 184 8.21 9.54 -21.77
CA GLY A 184 9.35 9.17 -20.92
C GLY A 184 9.12 9.45 -19.43
N ILE A 185 7.88 9.51 -18.96
CA ILE A 185 7.55 9.69 -17.54
C ILE A 185 7.77 8.38 -16.78
N PRO A 186 8.80 8.28 -15.91
CA PRO A 186 9.05 7.06 -15.19
C PRO A 186 8.02 6.87 -14.06
N SER A 187 7.58 5.63 -13.87
CA SER A 187 6.63 5.30 -12.81
C SER A 187 6.79 3.85 -12.33
N VAL A 188 6.33 3.59 -11.12
CA VAL A 188 6.27 2.26 -10.53
C VAL A 188 4.86 1.97 -10.03
N GLY A 189 4.22 0.96 -10.60
CA GLY A 189 3.01 0.36 -10.04
C GLY A 189 3.37 -0.71 -9.03
N VAL A 190 2.74 -0.74 -7.87
CA VAL A 190 2.90 -1.82 -6.89
C VAL A 190 1.57 -2.54 -6.77
N ARG A 191 1.57 -3.89 -6.81
CA ARG A 191 0.38 -4.73 -6.70
C ARG A 191 0.28 -5.44 -5.34
N PRO A 192 -0.01 -4.74 -4.22
CA PRO A 192 -0.20 -5.42 -2.95
C PRO A 192 -1.30 -6.49 -3.02
N TRP A 193 -1.07 -7.60 -2.30
CA TRP A 193 -2.04 -8.67 -2.09
C TRP A 193 -2.83 -8.42 -0.79
N ALA A 194 -2.75 -9.30 0.21
CA ALA A 194 -3.40 -9.13 1.51
C ALA A 194 -2.41 -8.55 2.51
N VAL A 195 -2.35 -7.23 2.53
CA VAL A 195 -1.57 -6.51 3.52
C VAL A 195 -2.25 -6.58 4.89
N TYR A 196 -1.50 -6.96 5.93
CA TYR A 196 -1.96 -7.05 7.31
C TYR A 196 -1.13 -6.18 8.27
N GLY A 197 -1.75 -5.77 9.38
CA GLY A 197 -1.14 -4.91 10.40
C GLY A 197 -2.11 -3.86 10.94
N VAL A 198 -1.69 -3.11 11.97
CA VAL A 198 -2.55 -2.15 12.65
C VAL A 198 -3.08 -1.07 11.70
N GLY A 199 -4.40 -0.87 11.72
CA GLY A 199 -5.12 0.02 10.82
C GLY A 199 -5.81 -0.67 9.64
N ARG A 200 -5.63 -2.00 9.46
CA ARG A 200 -6.39 -2.81 8.50
C ARG A 200 -7.71 -3.30 9.12
N ASP A 201 -8.80 -2.62 8.77
CA ASP A 201 -10.13 -2.73 9.40
C ASP A 201 -11.29 -2.99 8.41
N ILE A 202 -11.07 -2.67 7.12
CA ILE A 202 -12.10 -2.75 6.06
C ILE A 202 -11.80 -3.90 5.08
N GLY A 203 -12.85 -4.51 4.54
CA GLY A 203 -12.76 -5.49 3.45
C GLY A 203 -12.44 -6.92 3.91
N ILE A 204 -12.74 -7.90 3.07
CA ILE A 204 -12.69 -9.32 3.45
C ILE A 204 -11.28 -9.78 3.86
N SER A 205 -10.23 -9.30 3.17
CA SER A 205 -8.84 -9.63 3.50
C SER A 205 -8.31 -8.97 4.78
N SER A 206 -9.12 -8.20 5.52
CA SER A 206 -8.76 -7.70 6.86
C SER A 206 -8.81 -8.77 7.95
N GLY A 207 -9.41 -9.93 7.67
CA GLY A 207 -9.61 -11.03 8.61
C GLY A 207 -8.38 -11.40 9.45
N PRO A 208 -7.18 -11.58 8.86
CA PRO A 208 -5.96 -11.87 9.61
C PRO A 208 -5.60 -10.80 10.65
N THR A 209 -5.70 -9.51 10.30
CA THR A 209 -5.43 -8.42 11.26
C THR A 209 -6.45 -8.41 12.39
N LYS A 210 -7.73 -8.62 12.07
CA LYS A 210 -8.82 -8.69 13.03
C LYS A 210 -8.70 -9.90 13.95
N ALA A 211 -8.21 -11.03 13.44
CA ALA A 211 -7.89 -12.21 14.23
C ALA A 211 -6.77 -11.93 15.23
N ILE A 212 -5.69 -11.24 14.83
CA ILE A 212 -4.62 -10.83 15.76
C ILE A 212 -5.18 -9.90 16.86
N LYS A 213 -6.03 -8.92 16.47
CA LYS A 213 -6.69 -8.03 17.43
C LYS A 213 -7.57 -8.79 18.42
N ALA A 214 -8.40 -9.72 17.94
CA ALA A 214 -9.28 -10.53 18.77
C ALA A 214 -8.50 -11.47 19.70
N ALA A 215 -7.40 -12.06 19.22
CA ALA A 215 -6.49 -12.88 20.01
C ALA A 215 -5.87 -12.09 21.19
N VAL A 216 -5.34 -10.88 20.93
CA VAL A 216 -4.83 -9.97 21.97
C VAL A 216 -5.91 -9.65 23.03
N LEU A 217 -7.17 -9.51 22.60
CA LEU A 217 -8.29 -9.22 23.48
C LEU A 217 -8.94 -10.46 24.10
N ARG A 218 -8.45 -11.67 23.79
CA ARG A 218 -9.02 -12.97 24.20
C ARG A 218 -10.51 -13.09 23.85
N ARG A 219 -10.88 -12.66 22.63
CA ARG A 219 -12.24 -12.73 22.10
C ARG A 219 -12.33 -13.73 20.95
N PRO A 220 -13.44 -14.46 20.81
CA PRO A 220 -13.66 -15.31 19.64
C PRO A 220 -13.77 -14.48 18.37
N TYR A 221 -13.21 -14.97 17.27
CA TYR A 221 -13.33 -14.32 15.96
C TYR A 221 -13.30 -15.35 14.83
N VAL A 222 -13.99 -15.03 13.73
CA VAL A 222 -14.04 -15.89 12.55
C VAL A 222 -13.56 -15.13 11.32
N ILE A 223 -12.44 -15.57 10.76
CA ILE A 223 -11.94 -15.12 9.45
C ILE A 223 -12.96 -15.55 8.39
N GLY A 224 -13.43 -14.60 7.58
CA GLY A 224 -14.51 -14.81 6.60
C GLY A 224 -14.11 -15.49 5.29
N PHE A 225 -12.90 -16.04 5.21
CA PHE A 225 -12.40 -16.81 4.07
C PHE A 225 -11.44 -17.92 4.54
N GLY A 226 -11.15 -18.87 3.65
CA GLY A 226 -10.19 -19.96 3.85
C GLY A 226 -9.15 -20.02 2.72
N GLY A 227 -8.53 -21.19 2.53
CA GLY A 227 -7.59 -21.42 1.43
C GLY A 227 -6.21 -20.79 1.65
N ALA A 228 -5.44 -20.67 0.57
CA ALA A 228 -4.13 -20.03 0.56
C ALA A 228 -4.24 -18.50 0.37
N ILE A 229 -3.26 -17.80 0.91
CA ILE A 229 -3.21 -16.34 0.99
C ILE A 229 -1.76 -15.87 1.03
N ASP A 230 -1.43 -14.81 0.28
CA ASP A 230 -0.18 -14.09 0.44
C ASP A 230 -0.31 -12.99 1.52
N LEU A 231 0.21 -13.27 2.72
CA LEU A 231 0.20 -12.33 3.83
C LEU A 231 1.41 -11.40 3.79
N GLN A 232 1.14 -10.13 3.48
CA GLN A 232 2.17 -9.10 3.34
C GLN A 232 2.17 -8.20 4.58
N TYR A 233 3.28 -8.12 5.31
CA TYR A 233 3.36 -7.22 6.45
C TYR A 233 3.36 -5.76 5.98
N VAL A 234 2.58 -4.91 6.64
CA VAL A 234 2.36 -3.53 6.19
C VAL A 234 3.62 -2.67 6.19
N ARG A 235 4.56 -2.90 7.12
CA ARG A 235 5.83 -2.15 7.14
C ARG A 235 6.67 -2.46 5.91
N ASP A 236 6.69 -3.72 5.47
CA ASP A 236 7.38 -4.12 4.24
C ASP A 236 6.73 -3.54 3.00
N THR A 237 5.39 -3.57 2.95
CA THR A 237 4.65 -2.90 1.89
C THR A 237 5.01 -1.42 1.83
N ALA A 238 5.03 -0.71 2.97
CA ALA A 238 5.43 0.69 3.03
C ALA A 238 6.89 0.91 2.57
N ARG A 239 7.83 0.06 3.01
CA ARG A 239 9.23 0.07 2.56
C ARG A 239 9.35 -0.12 1.05
N ILE A 240 8.55 -0.99 0.44
CA ILE A 240 8.56 -1.24 -1.01
C ILE A 240 8.13 0.03 -1.78
N PHE A 241 7.07 0.70 -1.34
CA PHE A 241 6.64 1.97 -1.96
C PHE A 241 7.73 3.04 -1.86
N ILE A 242 8.35 3.19 -0.68
CA ILE A 242 9.41 4.18 -0.44
C ILE A 242 10.66 3.83 -1.27
N ARG A 243 11.16 2.59 -1.21
CA ARG A 243 12.32 2.15 -2.01
C ARG A 243 12.08 2.31 -3.51
N SER A 244 10.86 2.05 -3.99
CA SER A 244 10.48 2.28 -5.40
C SER A 244 10.56 3.76 -5.77
N ALA A 245 10.24 4.67 -4.86
CA ALA A 245 10.36 6.10 -5.07
C ALA A 245 11.82 6.57 -4.97
N GLU A 246 12.65 5.91 -4.16
CA GLU A 246 14.01 6.34 -3.91
C GLU A 246 15.03 5.82 -4.92
N ARG A 247 14.71 4.73 -5.63
CA ARG A 247 15.59 4.18 -6.67
C ARG A 247 15.38 4.85 -8.03
N ASP A 248 16.45 4.87 -8.82
CA ASP A 248 16.39 5.27 -10.22
C ASP A 248 15.97 4.09 -11.09
N LEU A 249 14.66 3.86 -11.14
CA LEU A 249 14.06 2.80 -11.94
C LEU A 249 13.55 3.40 -13.26
N PRO A 250 14.15 3.03 -14.40
CA PRO A 250 13.66 3.48 -15.69
C PRO A 250 12.36 2.75 -16.06
N GLY A 251 11.53 3.38 -16.89
CA GLY A 251 10.31 2.76 -17.41
C GLY A 251 9.06 3.02 -16.59
N ALA A 252 7.99 2.34 -16.97
CA ALA A 252 6.75 2.19 -16.22
C ALA A 252 6.69 0.76 -15.67
N LYS A 253 7.48 0.49 -14.62
CA LYS A 253 7.57 -0.85 -14.03
C LYS A 253 6.31 -1.14 -13.21
N VAL A 254 5.93 -2.41 -13.11
CA VAL A 254 4.85 -2.84 -12.26
C VAL A 254 5.33 -4.07 -11.51
N TYR A 255 5.31 -4.01 -10.19
CA TYR A 255 5.81 -5.09 -9.35
C TYR A 255 4.71 -5.76 -8.53
N THR A 256 4.92 -7.04 -8.25
CA THR A 256 4.11 -7.80 -7.31
C THR A 256 4.91 -8.09 -6.05
N PRO A 257 4.66 -7.36 -4.94
CA PRO A 257 5.18 -7.76 -3.64
C PRO A 257 4.73 -9.18 -3.30
N ARG A 258 5.57 -9.89 -2.59
CA ARG A 258 5.27 -11.21 -2.04
C ARG A 258 5.64 -11.22 -0.57
N GLY A 259 4.73 -11.76 0.23
CA GLY A 259 4.90 -11.97 1.65
C GLY A 259 5.01 -13.46 1.98
N SER A 260 4.29 -13.87 3.03
CA SER A 260 4.20 -15.27 3.43
C SER A 260 2.99 -15.91 2.78
N VAL A 261 3.21 -16.72 1.74
CA VAL A 261 2.17 -17.51 1.08
C VAL A 261 1.86 -18.73 1.94
N VAL A 262 0.76 -18.65 2.70
CA VAL A 262 0.37 -19.68 3.68
C VAL A 262 -1.10 -20.00 3.55
N ARG A 263 -1.54 -21.10 4.16
CA ARG A 263 -2.98 -21.36 4.33
C ARG A 263 -3.54 -20.61 5.52
N VAL A 264 -4.82 -20.25 5.48
CA VAL A 264 -5.48 -19.57 6.61
C VAL A 264 -5.42 -20.42 7.90
N ASP A 265 -5.52 -21.75 7.81
CA ASP A 265 -5.39 -22.63 8.98
C ASP A 265 -3.97 -22.66 9.54
N GLU A 266 -2.96 -22.51 8.69
CA GLU A 266 -1.57 -22.37 9.12
C GLU A 266 -1.33 -21.03 9.82
N PHE A 267 -1.85 -19.92 9.26
CA PHE A 267 -1.83 -18.62 9.93
C PHE A 267 -2.46 -18.67 11.33
N ILE A 268 -3.59 -19.37 11.49
CA ILE A 268 -4.24 -19.54 12.81
C ILE A 268 -3.33 -20.31 13.76
N ARG A 269 -2.71 -21.42 13.32
CA ARG A 269 -1.76 -22.17 14.16
C ARG A 269 -0.59 -21.29 14.61
N THR A 270 0.03 -20.55 13.69
CA THR A 270 1.12 -19.62 14.00
C THR A 270 0.69 -18.54 14.99
N LEU A 271 -0.53 -18.01 14.85
CA LEU A 271 -1.09 -17.03 15.79
C LEU A 271 -1.27 -17.63 17.19
N GLU A 272 -1.77 -18.87 17.30
CA GLU A 272 -1.95 -19.56 18.59
C GLU A 272 -0.62 -19.94 19.24
N GLU A 273 0.43 -20.25 18.46
CA GLU A 273 1.78 -20.47 18.97
C GLU A 273 2.38 -19.18 19.56
N ILE A 274 2.08 -18.02 18.98
CA ILE A 274 2.56 -16.71 19.43
C ILE A 274 1.73 -16.19 20.61
N LEU A 275 0.42 -16.44 20.61
CA LEU A 275 -0.54 -16.03 21.64
C LEU A 275 -1.31 -17.27 22.16
N PRO A 276 -0.71 -18.09 23.04
CA PRO A 276 -1.34 -19.32 23.53
C PRO A 276 -2.69 -19.10 24.22
N GLU A 277 -2.93 -17.92 24.80
CA GLU A 277 -4.20 -17.56 25.42
C GLU A 277 -5.36 -17.43 24.43
N ALA A 278 -5.06 -17.38 23.12
CA ALA A 278 -6.05 -17.32 22.05
C ALA A 278 -6.43 -18.71 21.49
N GLN A 279 -5.86 -19.79 22.04
CA GLN A 279 -6.08 -21.15 21.55
C GLN A 279 -7.57 -21.50 21.46
N GLY A 280 -8.02 -21.89 20.26
CA GLY A 280 -9.40 -22.25 19.96
C GLY A 280 -10.38 -21.08 19.80
N LEU A 281 -9.95 -19.83 20.00
CA LEU A 281 -10.80 -18.64 19.86
C LEU A 281 -10.93 -18.20 18.40
N ILE A 282 -9.92 -18.44 17.58
CA ILE A 282 -9.87 -17.99 16.19
C ILE A 282 -10.25 -19.15 15.27
N LYS A 283 -11.20 -18.90 14.37
CA LYS A 283 -11.64 -19.87 13.35
C LYS A 283 -11.61 -19.23 11.97
N ALA A 284 -11.71 -20.05 10.94
CA ALA A 284 -11.91 -19.61 9.56
C ALA A 284 -13.14 -20.30 8.96
N ARG A 285 -13.84 -19.59 8.08
CA ARG A 285 -14.95 -20.14 7.29
C ARG A 285 -14.97 -19.52 5.90
N GLY A 286 -15.51 -20.23 4.92
CA GLY A 286 -15.66 -19.73 3.55
C GLY A 286 -14.57 -20.22 2.61
N ASN A 287 -14.68 -19.77 1.36
CA ASN A 287 -13.82 -20.21 0.27
C ASN A 287 -12.52 -19.40 0.21
N GLN A 288 -11.59 -19.83 -0.65
CA GLN A 288 -10.42 -19.04 -1.03
C GLN A 288 -10.85 -17.72 -1.65
N LEU A 289 -10.07 -16.67 -1.44
CA LEU A 289 -10.28 -15.40 -2.12
C LEU A 289 -10.06 -15.59 -3.63
N PRO A 290 -10.83 -14.90 -4.50
CA PRO A 290 -10.80 -15.12 -5.96
C PRO A 290 -9.59 -14.42 -6.62
N ILE A 291 -8.41 -14.61 -6.05
CA ILE A 291 -7.12 -14.09 -6.53
C ILE A 291 -6.09 -15.21 -6.30
N ALA A 292 -5.26 -15.50 -7.30
CA ALA A 292 -4.17 -16.45 -7.14
C ALA A 292 -3.25 -16.07 -5.97
N PRO A 293 -2.94 -17.01 -5.05
CA PRO A 293 -2.23 -16.70 -3.81
C PRO A 293 -0.70 -16.66 -3.97
N ASP A 294 -0.10 -17.37 -4.92
CA ASP A 294 1.34 -17.32 -5.16
C ASP A 294 1.66 -16.54 -6.44
N LEU A 295 2.20 -15.34 -6.27
CA LEU A 295 2.59 -14.45 -7.35
C LEU A 295 4.11 -14.26 -7.34
N ASP A 296 4.74 -14.24 -8.51
CA ASP A 296 6.19 -14.02 -8.64
C ASP A 296 6.60 -12.58 -8.33
N ASP A 297 7.67 -12.43 -7.53
CA ASP A 297 8.25 -11.15 -7.11
C ASP A 297 9.70 -10.97 -7.58
N SER A 298 10.17 -11.82 -8.51
CA SER A 298 11.58 -11.89 -8.87
C SER A 298 12.13 -10.58 -9.43
N ALA A 299 11.32 -9.84 -10.21
CA ALA A 299 11.70 -8.52 -10.71
C ALA A 299 11.81 -7.47 -9.59
N LEU A 300 10.90 -7.50 -8.62
CA LEU A 300 10.93 -6.62 -7.46
C LEU A 300 12.21 -6.83 -6.64
N ARG A 301 12.56 -8.09 -6.36
CA ARG A 301 13.77 -8.45 -5.59
C ARG A 301 15.05 -8.07 -6.33
N HIS A 302 15.08 -8.28 -7.65
CA HIS A 302 16.21 -7.85 -8.48
C HIS A 302 16.43 -6.33 -8.41
N ASP A 303 15.36 -5.54 -8.52
CA ASP A 303 15.46 -4.08 -8.62
C ASP A 303 15.55 -3.36 -7.26
N LEU A 304 14.94 -3.91 -6.19
CA LEU A 304 14.87 -3.29 -4.86
C LEU A 304 15.69 -4.01 -3.77
N GLY A 305 16.22 -5.20 -4.05
CA GLY A 305 17.00 -6.04 -3.15
C GLY A 305 16.19 -7.19 -2.53
N GLU A 306 16.88 -8.12 -1.85
CA GLU A 306 16.28 -9.34 -1.28
C GLU A 306 15.67 -9.12 0.13
N ASP A 307 16.12 -8.11 0.88
CA ASP A 307 15.57 -7.77 2.21
C ASP A 307 14.31 -6.90 2.08
N LEU A 308 13.21 -7.53 1.68
CA LEU A 308 11.90 -6.90 1.48
C LEU A 308 10.77 -7.56 2.28
N HIS A 309 11.04 -8.67 2.97
CA HIS A 309 10.00 -9.48 3.61
C HIS A 309 10.34 -9.80 5.07
N THR A 310 9.41 -9.48 5.97
CA THR A 310 9.42 -9.85 7.38
C THR A 310 8.73 -11.20 7.55
N LEU A 311 9.32 -12.09 8.35
CA LEU A 311 8.71 -13.41 8.60
C LEU A 311 7.31 -13.27 9.22
N LEU A 312 6.42 -14.23 8.93
CA LEU A 312 5.02 -14.17 9.37
C LEU A 312 4.92 -14.00 10.89
N GLU A 313 5.72 -14.77 11.62
CA GLU A 313 5.79 -14.77 13.07
C GLU A 313 6.18 -13.40 13.63
N GLU A 314 7.17 -12.76 13.02
CA GLU A 314 7.66 -11.44 13.42
C GLU A 314 6.60 -10.37 13.15
N GLY A 315 5.98 -10.37 11.97
CA GLY A 315 4.92 -9.43 11.65
C GLY A 315 3.66 -9.62 12.51
N ILE A 316 3.33 -10.86 12.92
CA ILE A 316 2.27 -11.14 13.91
C ILE A 316 2.65 -10.54 15.28
N LYS A 317 3.86 -10.84 15.79
CA LYS A 317 4.35 -10.32 17.08
C LYS A 317 4.34 -8.80 17.14
N GLU A 318 4.83 -8.14 16.10
CA GLU A 318 4.83 -6.68 16.03
C GLU A 318 3.40 -6.10 15.98
N THR A 319 2.51 -6.72 15.20
CA THR A 319 1.11 -6.31 15.13
C THR A 319 0.40 -6.47 16.48
N ALA A 320 0.60 -7.60 17.15
CA ALA A 320 0.06 -7.88 18.48
C ALA A 320 0.58 -6.86 19.52
N SER A 321 1.89 -6.60 19.54
CA SER A 321 2.52 -5.62 20.44
C SER A 321 1.94 -4.21 20.30
N ILE A 322 1.65 -3.78 19.07
CA ILE A 322 0.99 -2.48 18.84
C ILE A 322 -0.44 -2.49 19.36
N PHE A 323 -1.22 -3.56 19.12
CA PHE A 323 -2.57 -3.68 19.67
C PHE A 323 -2.59 -3.73 21.20
N GLU A 324 -1.67 -4.46 21.83
CA GLU A 324 -1.51 -4.50 23.29
C GLU A 324 -1.24 -3.11 23.87
N ARG A 325 -0.33 -2.35 23.24
CA ARG A 325 -0.07 -0.95 23.62
C ARG A 325 -1.32 -0.10 23.50
N LEU A 326 -2.00 -0.13 22.34
CA LEU A 326 -3.23 0.63 22.13
C LEU A 326 -4.33 0.25 23.13
N ASN A 327 -4.44 -1.04 23.48
CA ASN A 327 -5.42 -1.53 24.45
C ASN A 327 -5.11 -1.01 25.86
N ARG A 328 -3.84 -1.10 26.29
CA ARG A 328 -3.38 -0.56 27.58
C ARG A 328 -3.59 0.94 27.69
N ASP A 329 -3.44 1.66 26.58
CA ASP A 329 -3.60 3.12 26.53
C ASP A 329 -5.09 3.53 26.38
N GLY A 330 -6.03 2.58 26.28
CA GLY A 330 -7.46 2.87 26.10
C GLY A 330 -7.83 3.41 24.71
N ARG A 331 -6.97 3.19 23.71
CA ARG A 331 -7.06 3.74 22.35
C ARG A 331 -7.38 2.69 21.28
N LEU A 332 -7.51 1.42 21.65
CA LEU A 332 -7.81 0.36 20.70
C LEU A 332 -9.30 0.32 20.36
N GLU A 333 -9.65 0.66 19.13
CA GLU A 333 -11.00 0.48 18.61
C GLU A 333 -11.33 -0.99 18.34
N THR A 334 -12.52 -1.42 18.75
CA THR A 334 -12.96 -2.83 18.69
C THR A 334 -14.25 -3.07 17.90
N LYS A 335 -14.89 -2.01 17.38
CA LYS A 335 -16.14 -2.13 16.59
C LYS A 335 -16.01 -3.04 15.37
N ASP A 336 -14.80 -3.18 14.83
CA ASP A 336 -14.52 -3.98 13.64
C ASP A 336 -14.40 -5.49 13.90
N ILE A 337 -14.40 -5.90 15.16
CA ILE A 337 -14.41 -7.31 15.64
C ILE A 337 -15.64 -7.66 16.49
N GLU A 338 -16.57 -6.71 16.66
CA GLU A 338 -17.86 -6.98 17.30
C GLU A 338 -18.72 -7.82 16.34
N THR A 339 -19.27 -8.92 16.85
CA THR A 339 -20.13 -9.88 16.12
C THR A 339 -21.56 -9.42 16.01
#